data_AF-A0A1A9ACU9-F1
#
_entry.id   AF-A0A1A9ACU9-F1
#
_cell.length_a   1.000
_cell.length_b   1.000
_cell.length_c   1.000
_cell.angle_alpha   90.00
_cell.angle_beta   90.00
_cell.angle_gamma   90.00
#
_symmetry.space_group_name_H-M   'P 1'
#
loop_
_entity.id
_entity.type
_entity.pdbx_description
1 polymer ?
#
loop_
_entity_poly.entity_id
_entity_poly.type
_entity_poly.pdbx_seq_one_letter_code
_entity_poly.pdbx_strand_id
1 'polypeptide(L)'
;MGSLDEKHARMRRIFRGEEKYGEGTSAEQAQAFRLAEIYDEAVEVARTNSADVERPAVDLLISLSGFSPETTLLAFALTRPARILIITSEGTQKTIDAIWEKLAGKIKFSEARHVTCDPVDPTSIYDIVLKEVRSLLTAGRPPHVIIDITGGKKAMSAGAALAASQLDLPMCYIDSTFDPEIRQALPGSERLCVLPNPTALFGDKDLTAAMAMFRSGVYSGAHALFEKLSESIAEPTRVRFLRDLAALYEAWCNLDVDGLPALIVRVREHLREKRMALAAPITQRIMKQLEFAEALAGRDGPTMLLNFFLLGEHYRVQGRHDFAALLYYRSIEKAFEERLSSEFGLDPVDPDYTKLGDVDDLAARYAVLTTEVYGEPTPSLPRKIALMDAMLLLCLKDDAVLKRIGWTTPSSISSMRGVVDTRNRSVLAHGTASVSMEQSVQLSGRARALMRFFWQVHEPNQNITERIETLRFVSEL
;
A
#
# COMPACT_ATOMS: atom_id res chain seq x y z
N MET A 1 33.79 44.18 25.95
CA MET A 1 32.70 43.31 26.45
C MET A 1 33.36 42.16 27.18
N GLY A 2 32.86 41.82 28.38
CA GLY A 2 33.39 40.70 29.16
C GLY A 2 33.13 39.35 28.49
N SER A 3 33.88 38.32 28.87
CA SER A 3 33.68 36.95 28.36
C SER A 3 32.29 36.41 28.75
N LEU A 4 31.81 35.37 28.04
CA LEU A 4 30.55 34.70 28.39
C LEU A 4 30.51 34.26 29.87
N ASP A 5 31.63 33.81 30.42
CA ASP A 5 31.76 33.45 31.84
C ASP A 5 31.58 34.64 32.78
N GLU A 6 32.12 35.81 32.44
CA GLU A 6 31.93 37.04 33.21
C GLU A 6 30.47 37.49 33.18
N LYS A 7 29.80 37.35 32.02
CA LYS A 7 28.37 37.63 31.88
C LYS A 7 27.52 36.64 32.66
N HIS A 8 27.86 35.34 32.69
CA HIS A 8 27.19 34.35 33.53
C HIS A 8 27.31 34.66 35.01
N ALA A 9 28.51 35.00 35.48
CA ALA A 9 28.73 35.40 36.86
C ALA A 9 27.90 36.64 37.22
N ARG A 10 27.83 37.63 36.31
CA ARG A 10 27.02 38.83 36.48
C ARG A 10 25.52 38.52 36.52
N MET A 11 25.02 37.68 35.62
CA MET A 11 23.63 37.24 35.60
C MET A 11 23.22 36.57 36.93
N ARG A 12 24.09 35.73 37.51
CA ARG A 12 23.83 35.11 38.83
C ARG A 12 23.76 36.13 39.95
N ARG A 13 24.64 37.13 39.97
CA ARG A 13 24.57 38.23 40.95
C ARG A 13 23.26 39.02 40.83
N ILE A 14 22.84 39.33 39.59
CA ILE A 14 21.54 39.98 39.33
C ILE A 14 20.40 39.12 39.86
N PHE A 15 20.41 37.81 39.56
CA PHE A 15 19.38 36.87 40.01
C PHE A 15 19.28 36.78 41.54
N ARG A 16 20.41 36.83 42.25
CA ARG A 16 20.47 36.88 43.72
C ARG A 16 20.06 38.23 44.31
N GLY A 17 19.90 39.27 43.48
CA GLY A 17 19.62 40.64 43.92
C GLY A 17 20.85 41.39 44.45
N GLU A 18 22.05 40.87 44.20
CA GLU A 18 23.32 41.50 44.56
C GLU A 18 23.68 42.67 43.62
N GLU A 19 23.11 42.66 42.40
CA GLU A 19 23.31 43.68 41.38
C GLU A 19 21.96 44.02 40.72
N LYS A 20 21.73 45.30 40.37
CA LYS A 20 20.53 45.73 39.64
C LYS A 20 20.83 45.91 38.16
N TYR A 21 19.92 45.47 37.30
CA TYR A 21 19.97 45.69 35.85
C TYR A 21 18.77 46.50 35.33
N GLY A 22 17.65 46.51 36.06
CA GLY A 22 16.45 47.23 35.65
C GLY A 22 15.36 47.23 36.71
N GLU A 23 14.11 47.26 36.26
CA GLU A 23 12.92 47.19 37.12
C GLU A 23 12.39 45.76 37.23
N GLY A 24 11.52 45.51 38.21
CA GLY A 24 10.95 44.19 38.48
C GLY A 24 11.77 43.34 39.45
N THR A 25 11.39 42.08 39.58
CA THR A 25 12.05 41.11 40.47
C THR A 25 13.46 40.80 40.00
N SER A 26 14.33 40.32 40.90
CA SER A 26 15.69 39.89 40.54
C SER A 26 15.71 38.85 39.41
N ALA A 27 14.70 37.98 39.35
CA ALA A 27 14.54 37.00 38.28
C ALA A 27 14.18 37.64 36.93
N GLU A 28 13.23 38.59 36.91
CA GLU A 28 12.87 39.35 35.70
C GLU A 28 14.07 40.17 35.19
N GLN A 29 14.82 40.81 36.10
CA GLN A 29 16.03 41.55 35.74
C GLN A 29 17.13 40.64 35.17
N ALA A 30 17.34 39.46 35.74
CA ALA A 30 18.31 38.49 35.22
C ALA A 30 17.90 37.97 33.83
N GLN A 31 16.60 37.77 33.60
CA GLN A 31 16.07 37.40 32.29
C GLN A 31 16.25 38.52 31.25
N ALA A 32 15.95 39.77 31.61
CA ALA A 32 16.20 40.92 30.75
C ALA A 32 17.68 41.05 30.40
N PHE A 33 18.58 40.86 31.38
CA PHE A 33 20.03 40.84 31.17
C PHE A 33 20.46 39.72 30.22
N ARG A 34 19.92 38.51 30.39
CA ARG A 34 20.19 37.37 29.50
C ARG A 34 19.82 37.70 28.05
N LEU A 35 18.63 38.23 27.81
CA LEU A 35 18.14 38.55 26.46
C LEU A 35 18.91 39.70 25.80
N ALA A 36 19.31 40.71 26.58
CA ALA A 36 19.99 41.89 26.07
C ALA A 36 21.49 41.66 25.85
N GLU A 37 22.19 41.00 26.79
CA GLU A 37 23.66 41.00 26.84
C GLU A 37 24.30 39.64 26.51
N ILE A 38 23.55 38.54 26.66
CA ILE A 38 24.07 37.17 26.52
C ILE A 38 23.54 36.48 25.25
N TYR A 39 22.27 36.69 24.91
CA TYR A 39 21.56 35.91 23.90
C TYR A 39 22.30 35.79 22.56
N ASP A 40 22.81 36.89 22.00
CA ASP A 40 23.41 36.85 20.67
C ASP A 40 24.73 36.05 20.67
N GLU A 41 25.51 36.12 21.76
CA GLU A 41 26.71 35.28 21.95
C GLU A 41 26.34 33.80 22.17
N ALA A 42 25.30 33.55 22.98
CA ALA A 42 24.78 32.20 23.21
C ALA A 42 24.27 31.54 21.91
N VAL A 43 23.62 32.30 21.01
CA VAL A 43 23.20 31.80 19.69
C VAL A 43 24.39 31.34 18.87
N GLU A 44 25.49 32.09 18.84
CA GLU A 44 26.68 31.73 18.06
C GLU A 44 27.39 30.49 18.61
N VAL A 45 27.44 30.36 19.94
CA VAL A 45 27.92 29.11 20.58
C VAL A 45 26.97 27.96 20.25
N ALA A 46 25.64 28.15 20.35
CA ALA A 46 24.67 27.11 20.02
C ALA A 46 24.71 26.68 18.54
N ARG A 47 25.02 27.60 17.61
CA ARG A 47 25.26 27.26 16.19
C ARG A 47 26.44 26.31 16.04
N THR A 48 27.49 26.54 16.83
CA THR A 48 28.70 25.70 16.87
C THR A 48 28.41 24.35 17.50
N ASN A 49 27.69 24.34 18.63
CA ASN A 49 27.23 23.11 19.30
C ASN A 49 26.31 22.26 18.41
N SER A 50 25.68 22.86 17.40
CA SER A 50 24.77 22.21 16.45
C SER A 50 25.38 22.04 15.05
N ALA A 51 26.71 22.08 14.92
CA ALA A 51 27.39 22.06 13.62
C ALA A 51 27.15 20.77 12.81
N ASP A 52 26.93 19.64 13.50
CA ASP A 52 26.67 18.33 12.91
C ASP A 52 25.20 18.10 12.52
N VAL A 53 24.33 19.08 12.77
CA VAL A 53 22.90 18.99 12.43
C VAL A 53 22.64 19.63 11.07
N GLU A 54 22.07 18.83 10.16
CA GLU A 54 21.62 19.30 8.85
C GLU A 54 20.47 20.31 9.01
N ARG A 55 20.57 21.43 8.30
CA ARG A 55 19.64 22.57 8.41
C ARG A 55 19.11 22.96 7.03
N PRO A 56 18.17 22.17 6.47
CA PRO A 56 17.50 22.56 5.23
C PRO A 56 16.70 23.86 5.43
N ALA A 57 16.38 24.54 4.34
CA ALA A 57 15.56 25.75 4.39
C ALA A 57 14.19 25.44 5.01
N VAL A 58 13.79 26.17 6.05
CA VAL A 58 12.52 25.99 6.76
C VAL A 58 11.51 27.02 6.28
N ASP A 59 10.40 26.58 5.69
CA ASP A 59 9.31 27.47 5.28
C ASP A 59 8.50 27.97 6.47
N LEU A 60 8.30 27.11 7.48
CA LEU A 60 7.56 27.45 8.71
C LEU A 60 8.17 26.75 9.93
N LEU A 61 8.47 27.55 10.95
CA LEU A 61 8.71 27.07 12.31
C LEU A 61 7.41 27.19 13.11
N ILE A 62 6.93 26.08 13.65
CA ILE A 62 5.88 26.07 14.67
C ILE A 62 6.55 25.87 16.03
N SER A 63 6.57 26.87 16.90
CA SER A 63 7.21 26.78 18.21
C SER A 63 6.19 26.86 19.33
N LEU A 64 6.26 25.91 20.25
CA LEU A 64 5.52 25.99 21.50
C LEU A 64 6.26 26.93 22.45
N SER A 65 5.57 27.93 22.99
CA SER A 65 6.16 28.86 23.96
C SER A 65 5.43 28.84 25.30
N GLY A 66 6.22 28.78 26.37
CA GLY A 66 5.77 28.86 27.75
C GLY A 66 6.12 30.22 28.37
N PHE A 67 6.79 30.18 29.53
CA PHE A 67 7.28 31.39 30.22
C PHE A 67 8.73 31.76 29.88
N SER A 68 9.37 30.98 29.01
CA SER A 68 10.78 31.16 28.62
C SER A 68 10.85 31.52 27.13
N PRO A 69 11.03 32.80 26.77
CA PRO A 69 11.10 33.24 25.38
C PRO A 69 12.36 32.71 24.66
N GLU A 70 13.40 32.35 25.41
CA GLU A 70 14.71 31.98 24.89
C GLU A 70 14.66 30.74 24.01
N THR A 71 13.82 29.75 24.35
CA THR A 71 13.73 28.49 23.60
C THR A 71 13.21 28.72 22.19
N THR A 72 12.12 29.49 22.05
CA THR A 72 11.55 29.88 20.75
C THR A 72 12.52 30.74 19.95
N LEU A 73 13.20 31.67 20.61
CA LEU A 73 14.20 32.54 19.98
C LEU A 73 15.42 31.76 19.49
N LEU A 74 15.89 30.76 20.24
CA LEU A 74 16.98 29.87 19.83
C LEU A 74 16.56 28.97 18.68
N ALA A 75 15.38 28.34 18.76
CA ALA A 75 14.82 27.56 17.66
C ALA A 75 14.72 28.38 16.37
N PHE A 76 14.21 29.62 16.45
CA PHE A 76 14.17 30.55 15.32
C PHE A 76 15.57 30.85 14.76
N ALA A 77 16.54 31.19 15.62
CA ALA A 77 17.88 31.56 15.18
C ALA A 77 18.66 30.40 14.55
N LEU A 78 18.45 29.18 15.04
CA LEU A 78 19.12 27.96 14.60
C LEU A 78 18.50 27.35 13.34
N THR A 79 17.17 27.45 13.18
CA THR A 79 16.42 26.92 12.02
C THR A 79 16.24 27.92 10.89
N ARG A 80 16.34 29.23 11.17
CA ARG A 80 16.21 30.34 10.19
C ARG A 80 14.97 30.21 9.27
N PRO A 81 13.76 30.15 9.84
CA PRO A 81 12.56 29.90 9.06
C PRO A 81 12.10 31.14 8.29
N ALA A 82 11.39 30.93 7.18
CA ALA A 82 10.74 32.01 6.44
C ALA A 82 9.48 32.54 7.15
N ARG A 83 8.83 31.71 7.97
CA ARG A 83 7.63 32.05 8.76
C ARG A 83 7.72 31.45 10.15
N ILE A 84 7.07 32.10 11.12
CA ILE A 84 6.95 31.57 12.48
C ILE A 84 5.50 31.61 12.96
N LEU A 85 5.06 30.48 13.54
CA LEU A 85 3.85 30.36 14.34
C LEU A 85 4.26 30.03 15.77
N ILE A 86 3.84 30.86 16.72
CA ILE A 86 4.05 30.60 18.14
C ILE A 86 2.73 30.12 18.76
N ILE A 87 2.71 28.91 19.32
CA ILE A 87 1.55 28.37 20.02
C ILE A 87 1.77 28.51 21.52
N THR A 88 0.84 29.16 22.22
CA THR A 88 0.95 29.43 23.66
C THR A 88 -0.28 29.04 24.44
N SER A 89 -0.16 29.00 25.77
CA SER A 89 -1.30 28.96 26.68
C SER A 89 -1.67 30.36 27.17
N GLU A 90 -2.85 30.49 27.78
CA GLU A 90 -3.22 31.71 28.51
C GLU A 90 -2.14 32.14 29.53
N GLY A 91 -2.01 33.45 29.73
CA GLY A 91 -1.07 34.04 30.70
C GLY A 91 0.38 34.24 30.21
N THR A 92 0.66 34.02 28.93
CA THR A 92 2.03 34.09 28.34
C THR A 92 2.33 35.39 27.59
N GLN A 93 1.48 36.42 27.72
CA GLN A 93 1.59 37.66 26.94
C GLN A 93 2.96 38.34 27.06
N LYS A 94 3.50 38.48 28.28
CA LYS A 94 4.84 39.05 28.51
C LYS A 94 5.94 38.31 27.73
N THR A 95 5.85 36.98 27.66
CA THR A 95 6.81 36.15 26.91
C THR A 95 6.71 36.46 25.42
N ILE A 96 5.49 36.54 24.90
CA ILE A 96 5.23 36.84 23.49
C ILE A 96 5.76 38.23 23.12
N ASP A 97 5.53 39.23 23.96
CA ASP A 97 6.04 40.59 23.75
C ASP A 97 7.58 40.59 23.69
N ALA A 98 8.25 39.91 24.63
CA ALA A 98 9.72 39.76 24.62
C ALA A 98 10.25 39.04 23.37
N ILE A 99 9.55 38.01 22.88
CA ILE A 99 9.91 37.34 21.62
C ILE A 99 9.80 38.32 20.46
N TRP A 100 8.69 39.06 20.36
CA TRP A 100 8.49 40.01 19.27
C TRP A 100 9.47 41.18 19.29
N GLU A 101 9.80 41.71 20.45
CA GLU A 101 10.85 42.73 20.60
C GLU A 101 12.19 42.22 20.05
N LYS A 102 12.59 40.98 20.37
CA LYS A 102 13.86 40.42 19.91
C LYS A 102 13.85 40.03 18.43
N LEU A 103 12.68 39.71 17.86
CA LEU A 103 12.48 39.39 16.45
C LEU A 103 12.19 40.61 15.56
N ALA A 104 12.01 41.80 16.15
CA ALA A 104 11.78 43.03 15.42
C ALA A 104 12.89 43.28 14.39
N GLY A 105 12.49 43.50 13.13
CA GLY A 105 13.42 43.68 12.00
C GLY A 105 14.09 42.41 11.47
N LYS A 106 13.89 41.25 12.11
CA LYS A 106 14.44 39.94 11.67
C LYS A 106 13.44 39.09 10.86
N ILE A 107 12.15 39.37 10.98
CA ILE A 107 11.06 38.72 10.24
C ILE A 107 9.99 39.74 9.88
N LYS A 108 9.29 39.56 8.75
CA LYS A 108 8.17 40.44 8.40
C LYS A 108 6.98 40.13 9.28
N PHE A 109 6.23 41.17 9.66
CA PHE A 109 5.01 41.01 10.45
C PHE A 109 3.98 40.06 9.81
N SER A 110 3.86 40.07 8.48
CA SER A 110 2.97 39.15 7.75
C SER A 110 3.38 37.67 7.81
N GLU A 111 4.63 37.39 8.18
CA GLU A 111 5.25 36.06 8.26
C GLU A 111 5.33 35.55 9.72
N ALA A 112 4.88 36.35 10.69
CA ALA A 112 4.92 36.02 12.11
C ALA A 112 3.50 36.02 12.72
N ARG A 113 3.16 34.96 13.44
CA ARG A 113 1.85 34.81 14.11
C ARG A 113 2.01 34.16 15.49
N HIS A 114 1.07 34.44 16.38
CA HIS A 114 0.87 33.63 17.59
C HIS A 114 -0.60 33.24 17.73
N VAL A 115 -0.85 32.08 18.35
CA VAL A 115 -2.20 31.56 18.63
C VAL A 115 -2.20 30.94 20.03
N THR A 116 -3.27 31.19 20.77
CA THR A 116 -3.49 30.57 22.08
C THR A 116 -4.23 29.24 21.91
N CYS A 117 -3.82 28.21 22.65
CA CYS A 117 -4.49 26.91 22.73
C CYS A 117 -4.87 26.56 24.17
N ASP A 118 -5.79 25.60 24.33
CA ASP A 118 -6.01 24.95 25.62
C ASP A 118 -4.92 23.86 25.81
N PRO A 119 -4.04 24.00 26.82
CA PRO A 119 -2.93 23.05 27.01
C PRO A 119 -3.34 21.62 27.34
N VAL A 120 -4.57 21.39 27.80
CA VAL A 120 -5.05 20.04 28.14
C VAL A 120 -5.91 19.43 27.05
N ASP A 121 -6.21 20.17 25.98
CA ASP A 121 -6.86 19.66 24.78
C ASP A 121 -5.83 19.36 23.68
N PRO A 122 -5.42 18.10 23.49
CA PRO A 122 -4.47 17.73 22.45
C PRO A 122 -5.02 17.92 21.03
N THR A 123 -6.35 17.99 20.84
CA THR A 123 -6.94 18.21 19.51
C THR A 123 -6.77 19.65 19.04
N SER A 124 -6.75 20.61 19.97
CA SER A 124 -6.52 22.03 19.66
C SER A 124 -5.19 22.29 18.93
N ILE A 125 -4.10 21.67 19.40
CA ILE A 125 -2.77 21.82 18.78
C ILE A 125 -2.73 21.16 17.42
N TYR A 126 -3.31 19.96 17.29
CA TYR A 126 -3.41 19.27 16.00
C TYR A 126 -4.12 20.11 14.96
N ASP A 127 -5.28 20.69 15.30
CA ASP A 127 -6.07 21.50 14.37
C ASP A 127 -5.36 22.79 13.97
N ILE A 128 -4.66 23.46 14.91
CA ILE A 128 -3.84 24.64 14.64
C ILE A 128 -2.71 24.30 13.66
N VAL A 129 -1.95 23.24 13.95
CA VAL A 129 -0.84 22.79 13.09
C VAL A 129 -1.36 22.42 11.69
N LEU A 130 -2.42 21.61 11.61
CA LEU A 130 -3.01 21.18 10.35
C LEU A 130 -3.48 22.36 9.49
N LYS A 131 -4.15 23.35 10.12
CA LYS A 131 -4.62 24.55 9.43
C LYS A 131 -3.46 25.36 8.85
N GLU A 132 -2.38 25.56 9.62
CA GLU A 132 -1.24 26.37 9.21
C GLU A 132 -0.42 25.67 8.12
N VAL A 133 -0.18 24.35 8.25
CA VAL A 133 0.47 23.55 7.21
C VAL A 133 -0.33 23.59 5.90
N ARG A 134 -1.65 23.41 5.97
CA ARG A 134 -2.53 23.48 4.78
C ARG A 134 -2.50 24.84 4.11
N SER A 135 -2.36 25.93 4.87
CA SER A 135 -2.28 27.28 4.30
C SER A 135 -1.02 27.52 3.45
N LEU A 136 0.00 26.67 3.62
CA LEU A 136 1.26 26.72 2.88
C LEU A 136 1.30 25.79 1.67
N LEU A 137 0.28 24.94 1.49
CA LEU A 137 0.18 24.05 0.33
C LEU A 137 -0.09 24.87 -0.93
N THR A 138 0.97 25.27 -1.62
CA THR A 138 0.91 25.83 -2.97
C THR A 138 1.21 24.74 -4.01
N ALA A 139 0.59 24.84 -5.19
CA ALA A 139 0.91 23.93 -6.30
C ALA A 139 2.40 24.03 -6.66
N GLY A 140 3.17 22.96 -6.46
CA GLY A 140 4.55 22.85 -6.96
C GLY A 140 5.62 22.34 -5.99
N ARG A 141 5.43 22.43 -4.66
CA ARG A 141 6.29 21.74 -3.67
C ARG A 141 5.62 21.63 -2.29
N PRO A 142 5.81 20.53 -1.55
CA PRO A 142 5.41 20.49 -0.15
C PRO A 142 6.26 21.48 0.68
N PRO A 143 5.66 22.25 1.60
CA PRO A 143 6.40 23.17 2.46
C PRO A 143 7.23 22.38 3.48
N HIS A 144 8.45 22.84 3.74
CA HIS A 144 9.29 22.28 4.80
C HIS A 144 8.92 22.94 6.14
N VAL A 145 8.18 22.20 6.97
CA VAL A 145 7.66 22.68 8.26
C VAL A 145 8.32 21.90 9.39
N ILE A 146 8.78 22.59 10.43
CA ILE A 146 9.36 21.95 11.62
C ILE A 146 8.63 22.40 12.89
N ILE A 147 8.42 21.47 13.81
CA ILE A 147 7.76 21.74 15.10
C ILE A 147 8.78 21.73 16.23
N ASP A 148 8.97 22.87 16.89
CA ASP A 148 9.75 23.01 18.12
C ASP A 148 8.90 22.67 19.35
N ILE A 149 9.25 21.55 20.01
CA ILE A 149 8.55 21.01 21.17
C ILE A 149 9.19 21.40 22.52
N THR A 150 10.20 22.28 22.50
CA THR A 150 11.00 22.63 23.69
C THR A 150 10.17 23.36 24.75
N GLY A 151 9.35 24.32 24.34
CA GLY A 151 8.58 25.17 25.24
C GLY A 151 7.15 24.70 25.48
N GLY A 152 6.41 25.48 26.28
CA GLY A 152 5.01 25.19 26.62
C GLY A 152 4.85 24.22 27.80
N LYS A 153 3.60 23.86 28.11
CA LYS A 153 3.30 22.84 29.12
C LYS A 153 3.59 21.45 28.55
N LYS A 154 3.91 20.47 29.39
CA LYS A 154 4.18 19.07 28.96
C LYS A 154 3.09 18.48 28.07
N ALA A 155 1.82 18.78 28.38
CA ALA A 155 0.69 18.33 27.57
C ALA A 155 0.68 18.98 26.17
N MET A 156 1.15 20.22 26.04
CA MET A 156 1.32 20.87 24.73
C MET A 156 2.43 20.19 23.92
N SER A 157 3.58 19.93 24.52
CA SER A 157 4.69 19.22 23.85
C SER A 157 4.27 17.84 23.38
N ALA A 158 3.49 17.11 24.20
CA ALA A 158 2.93 15.81 23.81
C ALA A 158 1.93 15.92 22.65
N GLY A 159 1.01 16.90 22.68
CA GLY A 159 0.06 17.16 21.60
C GLY A 159 0.74 17.55 20.29
N ALA A 160 1.77 18.39 20.35
CA ALA A 160 2.58 18.79 19.21
C ALA A 160 3.37 17.62 18.60
N ALA A 161 3.93 16.75 19.45
CA ALA A 161 4.62 15.55 18.98
C ALA A 161 3.66 14.57 18.28
N LEU A 162 2.42 14.42 18.79
CA LEU A 162 1.38 13.65 18.12
C LEU A 162 0.98 14.28 16.78
N ALA A 163 0.85 15.60 16.72
CA ALA A 163 0.54 16.31 15.48
C ALA A 163 1.66 16.14 14.44
N ALA A 164 2.92 16.27 14.85
CA ALA A 164 4.07 16.01 14.00
C ALA A 164 4.06 14.57 13.46
N SER A 165 3.81 13.59 14.32
CA SER A 165 3.73 12.18 13.94
C SER A 165 2.64 11.90 12.92
N GLN A 166 1.44 12.45 13.11
CA GLN A 166 0.29 12.21 12.22
C GLN A 166 0.40 12.94 10.87
N LEU A 167 1.07 14.09 10.85
CA LEU A 167 1.25 14.92 9.65
C LEU A 167 2.59 14.68 8.95
N ASP A 168 3.38 13.73 9.45
CA ASP A 168 4.72 13.40 8.97
C ASP A 168 5.67 14.61 8.90
N LEU A 169 5.68 15.39 9.98
CA LEU A 169 6.51 16.58 10.12
C LEU A 169 7.72 16.32 11.00
N PRO A 170 8.90 16.86 10.67
CA PRO A 170 10.05 16.83 11.57
C PRO A 170 9.77 17.64 12.84
N MET A 171 10.35 17.18 13.94
CA MET A 171 10.35 17.89 15.21
C MET A 171 11.77 18.35 15.56
N CYS A 172 11.87 19.45 16.30
CA CYS A 172 13.12 19.81 16.96
C CYS A 172 12.92 20.09 18.44
N TYR A 173 14.02 19.96 19.17
CA TYR A 173 14.13 20.24 20.59
C TYR A 173 15.46 20.96 20.83
N ILE A 174 15.46 22.01 21.66
CA ILE A 174 16.66 22.70 22.10
C ILE A 174 17.13 22.05 23.41
N ASP A 175 18.13 21.19 23.29
CA ASP A 175 18.77 20.57 24.44
C ASP A 175 19.73 21.55 25.11
N SER A 176 19.83 21.51 26.44
CA SER A 176 20.64 22.46 27.20
C SER A 176 21.05 21.91 28.56
N THR A 177 22.15 22.43 29.10
CA THR A 177 22.56 22.11 30.48
C THR A 177 21.69 22.91 31.45
N PHE A 178 21.02 22.23 32.38
CA PHE A 178 20.22 22.88 33.42
C PHE A 178 21.11 23.51 34.50
N ASP A 179 20.92 24.79 34.77
CA ASP A 179 21.53 25.49 35.90
C ASP A 179 20.59 25.42 37.13
N PRO A 180 20.96 24.67 38.20
CA PRO A 180 20.11 24.50 39.37
C PRO A 180 19.97 25.75 40.22
N GLU A 181 20.90 26.70 40.13
CA GLU A 181 20.89 27.91 40.94
C GLU A 181 19.79 28.87 40.48
N ILE A 182 19.77 29.14 39.17
CA ILE A 182 18.78 30.04 38.55
C ILE A 182 17.54 29.29 38.04
N ARG A 183 17.56 27.94 38.10
CA ARG A 183 16.51 27.03 37.62
C ARG A 183 16.13 27.25 36.15
N GLN A 184 17.13 27.53 35.31
CA GLN A 184 16.98 27.78 33.88
C GLN A 184 18.11 27.10 33.09
N ALA A 185 17.97 27.04 31.76
CA ALA A 185 19.04 26.59 30.88
C ALA A 185 20.27 27.52 30.99
N LEU A 186 21.47 26.96 31.09
CA LEU A 186 22.73 27.70 31.05
C LEU A 186 22.95 28.27 29.63
N PRO A 187 23.00 29.61 29.46
CA PRO A 187 23.23 30.19 28.14
C PRO A 187 24.55 29.73 27.51
N GLY A 188 24.54 29.48 26.20
CA GLY A 188 25.67 28.95 25.44
C GLY A 188 25.85 27.43 25.53
N SER A 189 25.12 26.73 26.40
CA SER A 189 25.13 25.25 26.44
C SER A 189 24.14 24.62 25.45
N GLU A 190 23.32 25.44 24.78
CA GLU A 190 22.21 24.95 23.99
C GLU A 190 22.65 24.28 22.67
N ARG A 191 21.87 23.29 22.24
CA ARG A 191 22.08 22.54 21.00
C ARG A 191 20.75 22.16 20.35
N LEU A 192 20.66 22.33 19.03
CA LEU A 192 19.52 21.87 18.24
C LEU A 192 19.56 20.34 18.12
N CYS A 193 18.46 19.69 18.45
CA CYS A 193 18.25 18.27 18.21
C CYS A 193 17.05 18.11 17.26
N VAL A 194 17.27 17.58 16.07
CA VAL A 194 16.18 17.18 15.16
C VAL A 194 15.77 15.76 15.52
N LEU A 195 14.51 15.57 15.87
CA LEU A 195 13.98 14.29 16.31
C LEU A 195 13.29 13.60 15.12
N PRO A 196 13.66 12.36 14.79
CA PRO A 196 12.98 11.60 13.74
C PRO A 196 11.54 11.29 14.16
N ASN A 197 10.62 11.30 13.20
CA ASN A 197 9.25 10.84 13.43
C ASN A 197 9.27 9.33 13.76
N PRO A 198 8.79 8.90 14.94
CA PRO A 198 8.73 7.48 15.29
C PRO A 198 7.93 6.67 14.26
N THR A 199 6.90 7.23 13.62
CA THR A 199 6.13 6.53 12.58
C THR A 199 6.94 6.27 11.30
N ALA A 200 7.97 7.09 11.02
CA ALA A 200 8.92 6.80 9.95
C ALA A 200 9.91 5.70 10.34
N LEU A 201 10.17 5.53 11.65
CA LEU A 201 10.94 4.41 12.21
C LEU A 201 10.11 3.11 12.29
N PHE A 202 8.80 3.23 12.47
CA PHE A 202 7.84 2.13 12.56
C PHE A 202 6.93 2.15 11.33
N GLY A 203 7.37 1.55 10.22
CA GLY A 203 6.60 1.37 8.98
C GLY A 203 5.29 0.56 9.13
N ASP A 204 4.73 0.46 10.34
CA ASP A 204 3.59 -0.35 10.72
C ASP A 204 2.30 0.07 10.04
N LYS A 205 2.08 1.38 9.80
CA LYS A 205 0.88 1.86 9.07
C LYS A 205 0.93 1.47 7.60
N ASP A 206 2.04 1.75 6.93
CA ASP A 206 2.25 1.40 5.53
C ASP A 206 2.25 -0.13 5.36
N LEU A 207 2.84 -0.88 6.31
CA LEU A 207 2.82 -2.34 6.32
C LEU A 207 1.40 -2.88 6.52
N THR A 208 0.61 -2.28 7.42
CA THR A 208 -0.80 -2.65 7.64
C THR A 208 -1.62 -2.41 6.38
N ALA A 209 -1.42 -1.27 5.71
CA ALA A 209 -2.08 -0.96 4.45
C ALA A 209 -1.68 -1.94 3.33
N ALA A 210 -0.39 -2.23 3.19
CA ALA A 210 0.13 -3.19 2.22
C ALA A 210 -0.43 -4.60 2.46
N MET A 211 -0.49 -5.06 3.71
CA MET A 211 -1.08 -6.35 4.08
C MET A 211 -2.60 -6.38 3.83
N ALA A 212 -3.32 -5.29 4.05
CA ALA A 212 -4.75 -5.21 3.73
C ALA A 212 -5.00 -5.30 2.21
N MET A 213 -4.17 -4.64 1.40
CA MET A 213 -4.20 -4.77 -0.07
C MET A 213 -3.87 -6.19 -0.52
N PHE A 214 -2.83 -6.79 0.05
CA PHE A 214 -2.44 -8.17 -0.25
C PHE A 214 -3.57 -9.17 0.05
N ARG A 215 -4.20 -9.06 1.22
CA ARG A 215 -5.32 -9.92 1.65
C ARG A 215 -6.58 -9.79 0.81
N SER A 216 -6.84 -8.59 0.27
CA SER A 216 -7.98 -8.34 -0.62
C SER A 216 -7.69 -8.71 -2.08
N GLY A 217 -6.47 -9.13 -2.40
CA GLY A 217 -6.05 -9.50 -3.75
C GLY A 217 -5.73 -8.31 -4.66
N VAL A 218 -5.50 -7.13 -4.07
CA VAL A 218 -5.00 -5.94 -4.78
C VAL A 218 -3.48 -6.00 -4.80
N TYR A 219 -2.94 -6.96 -5.54
CA TYR A 219 -1.51 -7.31 -5.48
C TYR A 219 -0.59 -6.22 -6.02
N SER A 220 -1.01 -5.47 -7.04
CA SER A 220 -0.22 -4.35 -7.61
C SER A 220 0.03 -3.24 -6.59
N GLY A 221 -1.02 -2.82 -5.87
CA GLY A 221 -0.91 -1.83 -4.80
C GLY A 221 -0.10 -2.34 -3.62
N ALA A 222 -0.29 -3.61 -3.24
CA ALA A 222 0.51 -4.24 -2.19
C ALA A 222 2.00 -4.29 -2.55
N HIS A 223 2.32 -4.69 -3.78
CA HIS A 223 3.68 -4.76 -4.30
C HIS A 223 4.39 -3.40 -4.21
N ALA A 224 3.76 -2.33 -4.71
CA ALA A 224 4.32 -0.98 -4.68
C ALA A 224 4.60 -0.47 -3.24
N LEU A 225 3.70 -0.76 -2.29
CA LEU A 225 3.93 -0.40 -0.89
C LEU A 225 5.03 -1.24 -0.23
N PHE A 226 5.08 -2.55 -0.47
CA PHE A 226 6.17 -3.38 0.05
C PHE A 226 7.53 -3.01 -0.57
N GLU A 227 7.56 -2.57 -1.83
CA GLU A 227 8.78 -2.05 -2.47
C GLU A 227 9.30 -0.82 -1.72
N LYS A 228 8.45 0.21 -1.54
CA LYS A 228 8.79 1.40 -0.76
C LYS A 228 9.26 1.06 0.66
N LEU A 229 8.55 0.16 1.35
CA LEU A 229 8.91 -0.27 2.70
C LEU A 229 10.25 -1.01 2.75
N SER A 230 10.59 -1.77 1.70
CA SER A 230 11.84 -2.54 1.65
C SER A 230 13.10 -1.66 1.65
N GLU A 231 12.96 -0.38 1.30
CA GLU A 231 14.04 0.61 1.29
C GLU A 231 14.19 1.34 2.63
N SER A 232 13.12 1.41 3.44
CA SER A 232 13.07 2.27 4.63
C SER A 232 13.16 1.54 5.97
N ILE A 233 12.89 0.23 6.02
CA ILE A 233 12.86 -0.52 7.29
C ILE A 233 14.19 -1.22 7.61
N ALA A 234 14.51 -1.34 8.90
CA ALA A 234 15.74 -1.96 9.39
C ALA A 234 15.84 -3.47 9.11
N GLU A 235 14.70 -4.20 9.09
CA GLU A 235 14.63 -5.64 8.82
C GLU A 235 13.79 -5.97 7.57
N PRO A 236 14.33 -5.72 6.36
CA PRO A 236 13.58 -5.81 5.10
C PRO A 236 13.29 -7.23 4.61
N THR A 237 13.78 -8.29 5.25
CA THR A 237 13.68 -9.67 4.71
C THR A 237 12.23 -10.10 4.47
N ARG A 238 11.35 -10.02 5.48
CA ARG A 238 9.93 -10.39 5.34
C ARG A 238 9.20 -9.51 4.33
N VAL A 239 9.50 -8.22 4.31
CA VAL A 239 8.87 -7.27 3.38
C VAL A 239 9.30 -7.51 1.94
N ARG A 240 10.58 -7.82 1.68
CA ARG A 240 11.04 -8.22 0.34
C ARG A 240 10.37 -9.49 -0.16
N PHE A 241 10.18 -10.48 0.72
CA PHE A 241 9.42 -11.67 0.35
C PHE A 241 7.97 -11.34 0.00
N LEU A 242 7.28 -10.55 0.82
CA LEU A 242 5.91 -10.13 0.56
C LEU A 242 5.80 -9.30 -0.73
N ARG A 243 6.78 -8.43 -1.01
CA ARG A 243 6.91 -7.69 -2.27
C ARG A 243 6.98 -8.66 -3.46
N ASP A 244 7.88 -9.64 -3.42
CA ASP A 244 8.10 -10.56 -4.53
C ASP A 244 6.94 -11.56 -4.70
N LEU A 245 6.30 -11.97 -3.61
CA LEU A 245 5.09 -12.80 -3.64
C LEU A 245 3.89 -12.03 -4.18
N ALA A 246 3.73 -10.74 -3.81
CA ALA A 246 2.71 -9.88 -4.39
C ALA A 246 2.90 -9.71 -5.90
N ALA A 247 4.13 -9.48 -6.35
CA ALA A 247 4.44 -9.40 -7.78
C ALA A 247 4.16 -10.73 -8.51
N LEU A 248 4.44 -11.89 -7.90
CA LEU A 248 4.10 -13.19 -8.47
C LEU A 248 2.59 -13.34 -8.66
N TYR A 249 1.80 -13.03 -7.63
CA TYR A 249 0.34 -13.12 -7.71
C TYR A 249 -0.26 -12.07 -8.65
N GLU A 250 0.33 -10.88 -8.74
CA GLU A 250 -0.05 -9.88 -9.75
C GLU A 250 0.18 -10.40 -11.17
N ALA A 251 1.38 -10.88 -11.49
CA ALA A 251 1.70 -11.44 -12.80
C ALA A 251 0.74 -12.59 -13.16
N TRP A 252 0.45 -13.45 -12.18
CA TRP A 252 -0.52 -14.54 -12.34
C TRP A 252 -1.93 -14.00 -12.65
N CYS A 253 -2.45 -13.05 -11.87
CA CYS A 253 -3.76 -12.42 -12.10
C CYS A 253 -3.87 -11.71 -13.45
N ASN A 254 -2.76 -11.16 -13.93
CA ASN A 254 -2.65 -10.46 -15.21
C ASN A 254 -2.42 -11.41 -16.39
N LEU A 255 -2.32 -12.72 -16.15
CA LEU A 255 -1.96 -13.74 -17.16
C LEU A 255 -0.60 -13.46 -17.83
N ASP A 256 0.31 -12.79 -17.13
CA ASP A 256 1.70 -12.57 -17.56
C ASP A 256 2.53 -13.83 -17.31
N VAL A 257 2.24 -14.88 -18.09
CA VAL A 257 2.92 -16.17 -18.00
C VAL A 257 4.41 -16.09 -18.34
N ASP A 258 4.81 -15.11 -19.14
CA ASP A 258 6.19 -14.93 -19.58
C ASP A 258 7.04 -14.27 -18.47
N GLY A 259 6.42 -13.44 -17.61
CA GLY A 259 7.07 -12.84 -16.43
C GLY A 259 7.22 -13.77 -15.22
N LEU A 260 6.41 -14.83 -15.12
CA LEU A 260 6.40 -15.77 -13.97
C LEU A 260 7.76 -16.40 -13.64
N PRO A 261 8.58 -16.90 -14.60
CA PRO A 261 9.82 -17.62 -14.28
C PRO A 261 10.78 -16.84 -13.40
N ALA A 262 10.97 -15.54 -13.66
CA ALA A 262 11.86 -14.70 -12.87
C ALA A 262 11.33 -14.49 -11.43
N LEU A 263 10.02 -14.32 -11.28
CA LEU A 263 9.36 -14.16 -9.99
C LEU A 263 9.42 -15.44 -9.15
N ILE A 264 9.23 -16.60 -9.78
CA ILE A 264 9.30 -17.91 -9.12
C ILE A 264 10.68 -18.13 -8.49
N VAL A 265 11.76 -17.82 -9.22
CA VAL A 265 13.12 -17.93 -8.70
C VAL A 265 13.30 -17.06 -7.45
N ARG A 266 12.91 -15.78 -7.51
CA ARG A 266 13.01 -14.85 -6.37
C ARG A 266 12.27 -15.35 -5.14
N VAL A 267 11.01 -15.79 -5.30
CA VAL A 267 10.21 -16.30 -4.17
C VAL A 267 10.83 -17.58 -3.57
N ARG A 268 11.38 -18.47 -4.39
CA ARG A 268 12.08 -19.68 -3.89
C ARG A 268 13.33 -19.35 -3.10
N GLU A 269 14.09 -18.35 -3.51
CA GLU A 269 15.27 -17.90 -2.77
C GLU A 269 14.89 -17.44 -1.36
N HIS A 270 13.85 -16.61 -1.22
CA HIS A 270 13.33 -16.19 0.09
C HIS A 270 12.90 -17.36 0.98
N LEU A 271 12.22 -18.37 0.41
CA LEU A 271 11.77 -19.54 1.18
C LEU A 271 12.92 -20.43 1.68
N ARG A 272 14.11 -20.35 1.05
CA ARG A 272 15.32 -21.03 1.52
C ARG A 272 16.05 -20.27 2.62
N GLU A 273 15.75 -18.99 2.80
CA GLU A 273 16.38 -18.18 3.84
C GLU A 273 15.91 -18.61 5.24
N LYS A 274 16.85 -19.03 6.10
CA LYS A 274 16.56 -19.46 7.48
C LYS A 274 15.81 -18.41 8.32
N ARG A 275 15.94 -17.13 7.99
CA ARG A 275 15.33 -16.00 8.71
C ARG A 275 13.86 -15.74 8.35
N MET A 276 13.33 -16.33 7.26
CA MET A 276 11.95 -16.10 6.81
C MET A 276 10.90 -16.75 7.72
N ALA A 277 11.25 -17.87 8.38
CA ALA A 277 10.47 -18.58 9.40
C ALA A 277 8.92 -18.53 9.21
N LEU A 278 8.42 -18.98 8.06
CA LEU A 278 6.98 -19.17 7.83
C LEU A 278 6.49 -20.49 8.44
N ALA A 279 5.21 -20.54 8.80
CA ALA A 279 4.57 -21.78 9.23
C ALA A 279 4.66 -22.84 8.12
N ALA A 280 5.04 -24.06 8.46
CA ALA A 280 5.26 -25.15 7.50
C ALA A 280 4.10 -25.39 6.51
N PRO A 281 2.81 -25.34 6.91
CA PRO A 281 1.69 -25.49 5.97
C PRO A 281 1.64 -24.38 4.90
N ILE A 282 1.96 -23.13 5.28
CA ILE A 282 1.99 -21.99 4.37
C ILE A 282 3.14 -22.17 3.38
N THR A 283 4.34 -22.52 3.86
CA THR A 283 5.49 -22.79 3.00
C THR A 283 5.19 -23.88 1.98
N GLN A 284 4.59 -24.99 2.40
CA GLN A 284 4.20 -26.08 1.50
C GLN A 284 3.15 -25.64 0.46
N ARG A 285 2.18 -24.82 0.87
CA ARG A 285 1.17 -24.27 -0.04
C ARG A 285 1.82 -23.39 -1.11
N ILE A 286 2.71 -22.48 -0.71
CA ILE A 286 3.42 -21.60 -1.65
C ILE A 286 4.30 -22.43 -2.59
N MET A 287 5.00 -23.46 -2.10
CA MET A 287 5.80 -24.35 -2.96
C MET A 287 4.95 -25.04 -4.04
N LYS A 288 3.76 -25.55 -3.69
CA LYS A 288 2.82 -26.14 -4.67
C LYS A 288 2.28 -25.10 -5.66
N GLN A 289 2.08 -23.85 -5.24
CA GLN A 289 1.70 -22.76 -6.14
C GLN A 289 2.84 -22.40 -7.10
N LEU A 290 4.09 -22.41 -6.65
CA LEU A 290 5.25 -22.16 -7.50
C LEU A 290 5.40 -23.26 -8.56
N GLU A 291 5.23 -24.53 -8.19
CA GLU A 291 5.20 -25.65 -9.15
C GLU A 291 4.10 -25.47 -10.21
N PHE A 292 2.91 -25.03 -9.79
CA PHE A 292 1.81 -24.76 -10.73
C PHE A 292 2.11 -23.55 -11.63
N ALA A 293 2.70 -22.48 -11.09
CA ALA A 293 3.11 -21.32 -11.87
C ALA A 293 4.20 -21.66 -12.91
N GLU A 294 5.10 -22.61 -12.61
CA GLU A 294 6.06 -23.14 -13.59
C GLU A 294 5.36 -23.91 -14.71
N ALA A 295 4.38 -24.75 -14.38
CA ALA A 295 3.58 -25.45 -15.38
C ALA A 295 2.78 -24.46 -16.26
N LEU A 296 2.32 -23.33 -15.68
CA LEU A 296 1.66 -22.27 -16.43
C LEU A 296 2.59 -21.58 -17.43
N ALA A 297 3.84 -21.31 -17.04
CA ALA A 297 4.84 -20.77 -17.96
C ALA A 297 5.11 -21.72 -19.14
N GLY A 298 4.97 -23.03 -18.92
CA GLY A 298 5.00 -24.06 -19.98
C GLY A 298 3.76 -24.09 -20.88
N ARG A 299 2.70 -23.34 -20.56
CA ARG A 299 1.43 -23.22 -21.31
C ARG A 299 0.72 -24.57 -21.52
N ASP A 300 0.90 -25.48 -20.57
CA ASP A 300 0.22 -26.78 -20.56
C ASP A 300 -1.32 -26.61 -20.53
N GLY A 301 -2.01 -27.41 -21.34
CA GLY A 301 -3.44 -27.30 -21.60
C GLY A 301 -4.31 -27.45 -20.33
N PRO A 302 -4.24 -28.60 -19.63
CA PRO A 302 -4.91 -28.80 -18.34
C PRO A 302 -4.55 -27.76 -17.28
N THR A 303 -3.28 -27.35 -17.22
CA THR A 303 -2.84 -26.31 -16.27
C THR A 303 -3.51 -24.97 -16.57
N MET A 304 -3.58 -24.57 -17.84
CA MET A 304 -4.27 -23.35 -18.28
C MET A 304 -5.78 -23.40 -17.98
N LEU A 305 -6.42 -24.55 -18.21
CA LEU A 305 -7.83 -24.78 -17.88
C LEU A 305 -8.11 -24.51 -16.40
N LEU A 306 -7.31 -25.10 -15.51
CA LEU A 306 -7.43 -24.93 -14.06
C LEU A 306 -7.13 -23.50 -13.65
N ASN A 307 -6.15 -22.85 -14.28
CA ASN A 307 -5.82 -21.46 -14.01
C ASN A 307 -6.98 -20.51 -14.32
N PHE A 308 -7.63 -20.66 -15.48
CA PHE A 308 -8.81 -19.84 -15.80
C PHE A 308 -9.92 -20.04 -14.75
N PHE A 309 -10.15 -21.26 -14.29
CA PHE A 309 -11.11 -21.50 -13.22
C PHE A 309 -10.71 -20.82 -11.89
N LEU A 310 -9.44 -20.94 -11.49
CA LEU A 310 -8.90 -20.34 -10.25
C LEU A 310 -9.02 -18.82 -10.25
N LEU A 311 -8.63 -18.17 -11.36
CA LEU A 311 -8.78 -16.72 -11.51
C LEU A 311 -10.26 -16.32 -11.55
N GLY A 312 -11.13 -17.14 -12.16
CA GLY A 312 -12.57 -16.95 -12.12
C GLY A 312 -13.10 -16.90 -10.68
N GLU A 313 -12.71 -17.86 -9.84
CA GLU A 313 -13.06 -17.85 -8.41
C GLU A 313 -12.49 -16.64 -7.68
N HIS A 314 -11.23 -16.27 -7.96
CA HIS A 314 -10.57 -15.11 -7.36
C HIS A 314 -11.35 -13.82 -7.63
N TYR A 315 -11.65 -13.52 -8.89
CA TYR A 315 -12.39 -12.31 -9.26
C TYR A 315 -13.84 -12.34 -8.79
N ARG A 316 -14.48 -13.52 -8.73
CA ARG A 316 -15.84 -13.65 -8.21
C ARG A 316 -15.92 -13.27 -6.73
N VAL A 317 -14.95 -13.70 -5.92
CA VAL A 317 -14.88 -13.34 -4.48
C VAL A 317 -14.67 -11.83 -4.29
N GLN A 318 -13.99 -11.17 -5.23
CA GLN A 318 -13.81 -9.71 -5.24
C GLN A 318 -15.02 -8.92 -5.79
N GLY A 319 -16.11 -9.59 -6.20
CA GLY A 319 -17.27 -8.94 -6.81
C GLY A 319 -17.06 -8.51 -8.27
N ARG A 320 -15.97 -8.94 -8.92
CA ARG A 320 -15.66 -8.65 -10.32
C ARG A 320 -16.30 -9.69 -11.24
N HIS A 321 -17.64 -9.66 -11.31
CA HIS A 321 -18.45 -10.70 -11.95
C HIS A 321 -18.24 -10.86 -13.46
N ASP A 322 -18.02 -9.76 -14.21
CA ASP A 322 -17.73 -9.84 -15.65
C ASP A 322 -16.39 -10.55 -15.93
N PHE A 323 -15.34 -10.22 -15.18
CA PHE A 323 -14.03 -10.89 -15.30
C PHE A 323 -14.12 -12.36 -14.91
N ALA A 324 -14.79 -12.66 -13.79
CA ALA A 324 -15.02 -14.02 -13.34
C ALA A 324 -15.75 -14.84 -14.42
N ALA A 325 -16.79 -14.27 -15.00
CA ALA A 325 -17.58 -14.93 -16.03
C ALA A 325 -16.73 -15.25 -17.26
N LEU A 326 -15.98 -14.27 -17.79
CA LEU A 326 -15.06 -14.45 -18.92
C LEU A 326 -14.09 -15.61 -18.68
N LEU A 327 -13.54 -15.71 -17.48
CA LEU A 327 -12.59 -16.77 -17.12
C LEU A 327 -13.25 -18.14 -16.97
N TYR A 328 -14.47 -18.21 -16.45
CA TYR A 328 -15.22 -19.46 -16.47
C TYR A 328 -15.56 -19.91 -17.90
N TYR A 329 -15.90 -18.98 -18.80
CA TYR A 329 -16.07 -19.30 -20.23
C TYR A 329 -14.79 -19.89 -20.82
N ARG A 330 -13.65 -19.23 -20.61
CA ARG A 330 -12.35 -19.71 -21.08
C ARG A 330 -11.97 -21.07 -20.49
N SER A 331 -12.33 -21.33 -19.24
CA SER A 331 -12.15 -22.65 -18.62
C SER A 331 -12.99 -23.73 -19.30
N ILE A 332 -14.26 -23.45 -19.59
CA ILE A 332 -15.16 -24.40 -20.29
C ILE A 332 -14.70 -24.64 -21.73
N GLU A 333 -14.34 -23.58 -22.45
CA GLU A 333 -13.80 -23.67 -23.80
C GLU A 333 -12.53 -24.50 -23.83
N LYS A 334 -11.58 -24.19 -22.94
CA LYS A 334 -10.33 -24.93 -22.85
C LYS A 334 -10.56 -26.41 -22.53
N ALA A 335 -11.56 -26.75 -21.71
CA ALA A 335 -11.90 -28.14 -21.44
C ALA A 335 -12.32 -28.91 -22.70
N PHE A 336 -13.14 -28.30 -23.55
CA PHE A 336 -13.56 -28.95 -24.79
C PHE A 336 -12.43 -29.01 -25.83
N GLU A 337 -11.63 -27.95 -25.96
CA GLU A 337 -10.43 -27.93 -26.79
C GLU A 337 -9.45 -29.05 -26.38
N GLU A 338 -9.18 -29.19 -25.08
CA GLU A 338 -8.32 -30.25 -24.54
C GLU A 338 -8.89 -31.64 -24.79
N ARG A 339 -10.21 -31.85 -24.66
CA ARG A 339 -10.84 -33.14 -25.00
C ARG A 339 -10.69 -33.47 -26.47
N LEU A 340 -10.95 -32.52 -27.37
CA LEU A 340 -10.78 -32.72 -28.81
C LEU A 340 -9.33 -33.08 -29.18
N SER A 341 -8.37 -32.36 -28.61
CA SER A 341 -6.95 -32.56 -28.91
C SER A 341 -6.42 -33.87 -28.32
N SER A 342 -6.68 -34.14 -27.03
CA SER A 342 -6.11 -35.31 -26.34
C SER A 342 -6.79 -36.65 -26.68
N GLU A 343 -8.11 -36.67 -26.86
CA GLU A 343 -8.83 -37.90 -27.17
C GLU A 343 -8.78 -38.22 -28.67
N PHE A 344 -8.90 -37.19 -29.51
CA PHE A 344 -9.08 -37.35 -30.95
C PHE A 344 -7.95 -36.77 -31.80
N GLY A 345 -6.95 -36.11 -31.20
CA GLY A 345 -5.85 -35.48 -31.95
C GLY A 345 -6.30 -34.29 -32.81
N LEU A 346 -7.49 -33.73 -32.57
CA LEU A 346 -8.07 -32.68 -33.40
C LEU A 346 -7.66 -31.30 -32.89
N ASP A 347 -7.03 -30.49 -33.76
CA ASP A 347 -6.70 -29.10 -33.47
C ASP A 347 -7.95 -28.21 -33.73
N PRO A 348 -8.45 -27.48 -32.72
CA PRO A 348 -9.58 -26.56 -32.89
C PRO A 348 -9.31 -25.39 -33.85
N VAL A 349 -8.05 -25.01 -34.07
CA VAL A 349 -7.67 -23.88 -34.93
C VAL A 349 -7.58 -24.27 -36.39
N ASP A 350 -7.04 -25.46 -36.68
CA ASP A 350 -6.91 -26.04 -38.01
C ASP A 350 -7.38 -27.51 -38.01
N PRO A 351 -8.71 -27.74 -38.04
CA PRO A 351 -9.28 -29.05 -37.77
C PRO A 351 -9.14 -30.03 -38.94
N ASP A 352 -8.44 -31.13 -38.69
CA ASP A 352 -8.43 -32.31 -39.56
C ASP A 352 -9.55 -33.28 -39.17
N TYR A 353 -10.71 -33.13 -39.80
CA TYR A 353 -11.91 -33.93 -39.52
C TYR A 353 -11.77 -35.41 -39.84
N THR A 354 -10.78 -35.83 -40.62
CA THR A 354 -10.54 -37.25 -40.90
C THR A 354 -10.21 -38.04 -39.62
N LYS A 355 -9.68 -37.35 -38.59
CA LYS A 355 -9.41 -37.92 -37.26
C LYS A 355 -10.67 -38.30 -36.49
N LEU A 356 -11.82 -37.76 -36.87
CA LEU A 356 -13.11 -38.06 -36.25
C LEU A 356 -13.86 -39.19 -36.97
N GLY A 357 -13.37 -39.67 -38.12
CA GLY A 357 -13.95 -40.76 -38.90
C GLY A 357 -14.28 -40.33 -40.33
N ASP A 358 -15.33 -40.92 -40.90
CA ASP A 358 -15.84 -40.55 -42.22
C ASP A 358 -16.37 -39.11 -42.19
N VAL A 359 -15.80 -38.25 -43.03
CA VAL A 359 -16.08 -36.81 -43.04
C VAL A 359 -17.49 -36.52 -43.57
N ASP A 360 -17.99 -37.30 -44.53
CA ASP A 360 -19.31 -37.09 -45.12
C ASP A 360 -20.41 -37.52 -44.13
N ASP A 361 -20.23 -38.66 -43.45
CA ASP A 361 -21.13 -39.09 -42.36
C ASP A 361 -21.11 -38.08 -41.20
N LEU A 362 -19.92 -37.63 -40.79
CA LEU A 362 -19.77 -36.65 -39.72
C LEU A 362 -20.46 -35.33 -40.08
N ALA A 363 -20.28 -34.83 -41.30
CA ALA A 363 -20.91 -33.60 -41.75
C ALA A 363 -22.44 -33.73 -41.77
N ALA A 364 -22.97 -34.85 -42.25
CA ALA A 364 -24.41 -35.11 -42.25
C ALA A 364 -24.99 -35.14 -40.82
N ARG A 365 -24.33 -35.87 -39.90
CA ARG A 365 -24.77 -35.96 -38.49
C ARG A 365 -24.62 -34.64 -37.75
N TYR A 366 -23.56 -33.87 -38.04
CA TYR A 366 -23.36 -32.53 -37.50
C TYR A 366 -24.42 -31.55 -37.99
N ALA A 367 -24.81 -31.59 -39.27
CA ALA A 367 -25.89 -30.77 -39.82
C ALA A 367 -27.25 -31.07 -39.14
N VAL A 368 -27.55 -32.36 -38.86
CA VAL A 368 -28.76 -32.75 -38.12
C VAL A 368 -28.72 -32.20 -36.69
N LEU A 369 -27.64 -32.46 -35.94
CA LEU A 369 -27.54 -32.04 -34.55
C LEU A 369 -27.54 -30.51 -34.39
N THR A 370 -26.86 -29.80 -35.30
CA THR A 370 -26.90 -28.32 -35.31
C THR A 370 -28.30 -27.80 -35.58
N THR A 371 -29.06 -28.41 -36.50
CA THR A 371 -30.46 -28.05 -36.75
C THR A 371 -31.32 -28.27 -35.50
N GLU A 372 -31.16 -29.40 -34.80
CA GLU A 372 -31.91 -29.68 -33.57
C GLU A 372 -31.56 -28.72 -32.43
N VAL A 373 -30.29 -28.32 -32.32
CA VAL A 373 -29.86 -27.36 -31.32
C VAL A 373 -30.29 -25.96 -31.71
N TYR A 374 -29.89 -25.43 -32.86
CA TYR A 374 -30.06 -24.03 -33.26
C TYR A 374 -31.39 -23.69 -33.93
N GLY A 375 -32.09 -24.66 -34.49
CA GLY A 375 -33.31 -24.47 -35.28
C GLY A 375 -33.05 -24.12 -36.76
N GLU A 376 -31.79 -23.90 -37.14
CA GLU A 376 -31.37 -23.63 -38.52
C GLU A 376 -30.25 -24.60 -38.93
N PRO A 377 -30.26 -25.11 -40.16
CA PRO A 377 -29.24 -26.03 -40.63
C PRO A 377 -27.92 -25.31 -40.91
N THR A 378 -26.83 -25.82 -40.32
CA THR A 378 -25.47 -25.45 -40.72
C THR A 378 -24.97 -26.45 -41.77
N PRO A 379 -24.75 -26.02 -43.03
CA PRO A 379 -24.52 -26.96 -44.13
C PRO A 379 -23.12 -27.58 -44.15
N SER A 380 -22.18 -27.10 -43.32
CA SER A 380 -20.79 -27.57 -43.34
C SER A 380 -20.16 -27.60 -41.95
N LEU A 381 -19.20 -28.52 -41.78
CA LEU A 381 -18.29 -28.52 -40.64
C LEU A 381 -17.52 -27.17 -40.58
N PRO A 382 -17.27 -26.64 -39.37
CA PRO A 382 -16.67 -25.33 -39.23
C PRO A 382 -15.20 -25.31 -39.65
N ARG A 383 -14.72 -24.21 -40.24
CA ARG A 383 -13.28 -24.06 -40.56
C ARG A 383 -12.42 -23.86 -39.32
N LYS A 384 -13.01 -23.34 -38.25
CA LYS A 384 -12.40 -23.15 -36.94
C LYS A 384 -13.44 -23.51 -35.90
N ILE A 385 -13.08 -24.37 -34.96
CA ILE A 385 -14.01 -24.92 -33.98
C ILE A 385 -14.17 -23.89 -32.84
N ALA A 386 -15.36 -23.31 -32.71
CA ALA A 386 -15.72 -22.49 -31.54
C ALA A 386 -16.25 -23.37 -30.39
N LEU A 387 -16.49 -22.78 -29.22
CA LEU A 387 -16.97 -23.47 -28.02
C LEU A 387 -18.14 -24.44 -28.28
N MET A 388 -19.19 -23.96 -28.97
CA MET A 388 -20.36 -24.79 -29.22
C MET A 388 -20.10 -25.88 -30.25
N ASP A 389 -19.28 -25.60 -31.26
CA ASP A 389 -18.86 -26.59 -32.25
C ASP A 389 -18.10 -27.73 -31.58
N ALA A 390 -17.20 -27.39 -30.65
CA ALA A 390 -16.45 -28.37 -29.90
C ALA A 390 -17.38 -29.26 -29.08
N MET A 391 -18.36 -28.67 -28.40
CA MET A 391 -19.37 -29.40 -27.63
C MET A 391 -20.19 -30.36 -28.51
N LEU A 392 -20.64 -29.91 -29.68
CA LEU A 392 -21.42 -30.71 -30.63
C LEU A 392 -20.60 -31.88 -31.18
N LEU A 393 -19.36 -31.63 -31.60
CA LEU A 393 -18.45 -32.67 -32.11
C LEU A 393 -18.17 -33.72 -31.04
N LEU A 394 -17.88 -33.30 -29.81
CA LEU A 394 -17.67 -34.23 -28.70
C LEU A 394 -18.94 -35.03 -28.37
N CYS A 395 -20.13 -34.44 -28.49
CA CYS A 395 -21.40 -35.16 -28.34
C CYS A 395 -21.58 -36.23 -29.42
N LEU A 396 -21.29 -35.92 -30.69
CA LEU A 396 -21.36 -36.89 -31.80
C LEU A 396 -20.38 -38.05 -31.64
N LYS A 397 -19.27 -37.79 -30.93
CA LYS A 397 -18.24 -38.77 -30.60
C LYS A 397 -18.42 -39.43 -29.24
N ASP A 398 -19.60 -39.27 -28.62
CA ASP A 398 -19.97 -40.07 -27.46
C ASP A 398 -19.01 -39.86 -26.26
N ASP A 399 -18.45 -38.65 -26.15
CA ASP A 399 -17.36 -38.30 -25.22
C ASP A 399 -17.69 -38.61 -23.75
N ALA A 400 -16.69 -39.16 -23.04
CA ALA A 400 -16.84 -39.63 -21.66
C ALA A 400 -17.15 -38.51 -20.66
N VAL A 401 -16.60 -37.31 -20.86
CA VAL A 401 -16.83 -36.16 -19.98
C VAL A 401 -18.24 -35.62 -20.17
N LEU A 402 -18.69 -35.43 -21.41
CA LEU A 402 -20.07 -35.00 -21.70
C LEU A 402 -21.11 -36.01 -21.20
N LYS A 403 -20.85 -37.32 -21.36
CA LYS A 403 -21.70 -38.39 -20.80
C LYS A 403 -21.88 -38.26 -19.29
N ARG A 404 -20.78 -38.04 -18.55
CA ARG A 404 -20.84 -37.90 -17.08
C ARG A 404 -21.59 -36.65 -16.63
N ILE A 405 -21.51 -35.57 -17.40
CA ILE A 405 -22.23 -34.31 -17.11
C ILE A 405 -23.70 -34.37 -17.54
N GLY A 406 -24.07 -35.32 -18.41
CA GLY A 406 -25.42 -35.43 -18.98
C GLY A 406 -25.65 -34.50 -20.18
N TRP A 407 -24.58 -34.03 -20.81
CA TRP A 407 -24.62 -33.16 -21.99
C TRP A 407 -24.58 -33.97 -23.29
N THR A 408 -25.50 -34.92 -23.43
CA THR A 408 -25.53 -35.89 -24.53
C THR A 408 -26.74 -35.76 -25.44
N THR A 409 -27.63 -34.80 -25.18
CA THR A 409 -28.86 -34.61 -25.95
C THR A 409 -28.93 -33.20 -26.50
N PRO A 410 -29.66 -32.95 -27.62
CA PRO A 410 -29.83 -31.61 -28.16
C PRO A 410 -30.38 -30.62 -27.11
N SER A 411 -31.32 -31.07 -26.28
CA SER A 411 -31.89 -30.26 -25.20
C SER A 411 -30.84 -29.87 -24.15
N SER A 412 -30.01 -30.81 -23.68
CA SER A 412 -28.98 -30.49 -22.69
C SER A 412 -27.84 -29.64 -23.26
N ILE A 413 -27.46 -29.84 -24.52
CA ILE A 413 -26.51 -28.97 -25.24
C ILE A 413 -27.09 -27.56 -25.40
N SER A 414 -28.38 -27.44 -25.72
CA SER A 414 -29.03 -26.16 -25.91
C SER A 414 -29.00 -25.27 -24.66
N SER A 415 -28.92 -25.87 -23.47
CA SER A 415 -28.80 -25.16 -22.20
C SER A 415 -27.51 -24.34 -22.09
N MET A 416 -26.46 -24.69 -22.86
CA MET A 416 -25.20 -23.95 -22.95
C MET A 416 -25.30 -22.70 -23.84
N ARG A 417 -26.37 -22.55 -24.62
CA ARG A 417 -26.61 -21.32 -25.40
C ARG A 417 -26.80 -20.10 -24.50
N GLY A 418 -27.58 -20.22 -23.42
CA GLY A 418 -27.75 -19.12 -22.46
C GLY A 418 -26.43 -18.68 -21.81
N VAL A 419 -25.49 -19.59 -21.68
CA VAL A 419 -24.11 -19.33 -21.25
C VAL A 419 -23.40 -18.54 -22.36
N VAL A 420 -23.33 -19.03 -23.60
CA VAL A 420 -22.74 -18.29 -24.73
C VAL A 420 -23.35 -16.89 -24.93
N ASP A 421 -24.67 -16.77 -24.79
CA ASP A 421 -25.40 -15.51 -24.91
C ASP A 421 -25.04 -14.53 -23.79
N THR A 422 -24.88 -15.02 -22.56
CA THR A 422 -24.44 -14.19 -21.43
C THR A 422 -23.03 -13.65 -21.67
N ARG A 423 -22.11 -14.46 -22.21
CA ARG A 423 -20.79 -13.99 -22.65
C ARG A 423 -20.92 -12.94 -23.74
N ASN A 424 -21.68 -13.22 -24.80
CA ASN A 424 -21.77 -12.33 -25.95
C ASN A 424 -22.42 -10.99 -25.61
N ARG A 425 -23.32 -10.95 -24.64
CA ARG A 425 -23.92 -9.70 -24.12
C ARG A 425 -23.01 -8.93 -23.16
N SER A 426 -21.99 -9.57 -22.57
CA SER A 426 -21.09 -8.93 -21.61
C SER A 426 -20.30 -7.80 -22.27
N VAL A 427 -20.07 -6.73 -21.50
CA VAL A 427 -19.21 -5.59 -21.87
C VAL A 427 -17.76 -5.98 -22.17
N LEU A 428 -17.28 -7.11 -21.65
CA LEU A 428 -15.92 -7.62 -21.91
C LEU A 428 -15.82 -8.49 -23.17
N ALA A 429 -16.90 -8.66 -23.94
CA ALA A 429 -16.91 -9.43 -25.17
C ALA A 429 -17.47 -8.61 -26.35
N HIS A 430 -18.75 -8.77 -26.67
CA HIS A 430 -19.37 -8.17 -27.86
C HIS A 430 -20.58 -7.28 -27.53
N GLY A 431 -20.98 -7.19 -26.26
CA GLY A 431 -22.19 -6.48 -25.84
C GLY A 431 -21.92 -5.32 -24.89
N THR A 432 -22.96 -4.90 -24.19
CA THR A 432 -22.93 -3.74 -23.27
C THR A 432 -23.53 -4.05 -21.89
N ALA A 433 -23.94 -5.29 -21.64
CA ALA A 433 -24.53 -5.69 -20.37
C ALA A 433 -23.45 -6.09 -19.36
N SER A 434 -23.70 -5.87 -18.07
CA SER A 434 -22.88 -6.43 -16.99
C SER A 434 -23.38 -7.81 -16.59
N VAL A 435 -22.48 -8.68 -16.17
CA VAL A 435 -22.84 -9.99 -15.62
C VAL A 435 -23.20 -9.86 -14.13
N SER A 436 -24.36 -10.38 -13.74
CA SER A 436 -24.80 -10.37 -12.34
C SER A 436 -24.07 -11.39 -11.48
N MET A 437 -24.12 -11.22 -10.15
CA MET A 437 -23.62 -12.21 -9.20
C MET A 437 -24.24 -13.60 -9.44
N GLU A 438 -25.55 -13.67 -9.63
CA GLU A 438 -26.26 -14.93 -9.87
C GLU A 438 -25.78 -15.63 -11.14
N GLN A 439 -25.65 -14.90 -12.24
CA GLN A 439 -25.13 -15.43 -13.50
C GLN A 439 -23.69 -15.94 -13.33
N SER A 440 -22.83 -15.20 -12.61
CA SER A 440 -21.46 -15.63 -12.34
C SER A 440 -21.40 -16.91 -11.49
N VAL A 441 -22.31 -17.08 -10.52
CA VAL A 441 -22.41 -18.28 -9.67
C VAL A 441 -22.89 -19.49 -10.49
N GLN A 442 -23.92 -19.32 -11.30
CA GLN A 442 -24.42 -20.39 -12.18
C GLN A 442 -23.32 -20.87 -13.14
N LEU A 443 -22.54 -19.94 -13.70
CA LEU A 443 -21.46 -20.25 -14.62
C LEU A 443 -20.28 -20.94 -13.91
N SER A 444 -19.89 -20.47 -12.72
CA SER A 444 -18.92 -21.16 -11.85
C SER A 444 -19.34 -22.61 -11.59
N GLY A 445 -20.62 -22.86 -11.29
CA GLY A 445 -21.15 -24.21 -11.07
C GLY A 445 -20.94 -25.13 -12.28
N ARG A 446 -21.23 -24.63 -13.49
CA ARG A 446 -21.03 -25.38 -14.74
C ARG A 446 -19.55 -25.64 -15.03
N ALA A 447 -18.70 -24.61 -14.93
CA ALA A 447 -17.26 -24.75 -15.13
C ALA A 447 -16.64 -25.73 -14.14
N ARG A 448 -17.05 -25.66 -12.86
CA ARG A 448 -16.60 -26.56 -11.80
C ARG A 448 -16.99 -28.01 -12.07
N ALA A 449 -18.24 -28.26 -12.48
CA ALA A 449 -18.71 -29.59 -12.82
C ALA A 449 -17.88 -30.16 -13.99
N LEU A 450 -17.74 -29.39 -15.07
CA LEU A 450 -16.97 -29.78 -16.24
C LEU A 450 -15.50 -30.08 -15.90
N MET A 451 -14.82 -29.16 -15.20
CA MET A 451 -13.44 -29.34 -14.76
C MET A 451 -13.29 -30.59 -13.88
N ARG A 452 -14.22 -30.85 -12.96
CA ARG A 452 -14.17 -32.05 -12.11
C ARG A 452 -14.25 -33.33 -12.93
N PHE A 453 -15.18 -33.42 -13.88
CA PHE A 453 -15.31 -34.62 -14.71
C PHE A 453 -14.18 -34.78 -15.71
N PHE A 454 -13.69 -33.67 -16.28
CA PHE A 454 -12.47 -33.65 -17.08
C PHE A 454 -11.29 -34.25 -16.31
N TRP A 455 -11.07 -33.78 -15.08
CA TRP A 455 -9.98 -34.27 -14.24
C TRP A 455 -10.11 -35.75 -13.87
N GLN A 456 -11.33 -36.23 -13.61
CA GLN A 456 -11.56 -37.66 -13.34
C GLN A 456 -11.28 -38.57 -14.55
N VAL A 457 -11.28 -38.04 -15.76
CA VAL A 457 -10.96 -38.78 -16.99
C VAL A 457 -9.46 -38.68 -17.28
N HIS A 458 -8.87 -37.49 -17.17
CA HIS A 458 -7.46 -37.23 -17.52
C HIS A 458 -6.47 -37.58 -16.42
N GLU A 459 -6.81 -37.29 -15.17
CA GLU A 459 -5.91 -37.36 -14.00
C GLU A 459 -6.66 -37.98 -12.80
N PRO A 460 -7.11 -39.25 -12.90
CA PRO A 460 -8.02 -39.86 -11.94
C PRO A 460 -7.46 -39.97 -10.51
N ASN A 461 -6.13 -39.93 -10.37
CA ASN A 461 -5.44 -40.02 -9.09
C ASN A 461 -5.32 -38.66 -8.38
N GLN A 462 -5.68 -37.56 -9.03
CA GLN A 462 -5.54 -36.23 -8.48
C GLN A 462 -6.86 -35.71 -7.90
N ASN A 463 -6.83 -35.34 -6.61
CA ASN A 463 -7.95 -34.67 -5.97
C ASN A 463 -8.03 -33.21 -6.42
N ILE A 464 -8.84 -32.93 -7.43
CA ILE A 464 -8.99 -31.59 -8.00
C ILE A 464 -9.53 -30.58 -7.00
N THR A 465 -10.39 -30.99 -6.07
CA THR A 465 -10.94 -30.10 -5.02
C THR A 465 -9.83 -29.62 -4.08
N GLU A 466 -9.00 -30.56 -3.60
CA GLU A 466 -7.85 -30.23 -2.76
C GLU A 466 -6.82 -29.37 -3.50
N ARG A 467 -6.61 -29.67 -4.79
CA ARG A 467 -5.72 -28.87 -5.64
C ARG A 467 -6.22 -27.43 -5.79
N ILE A 468 -7.52 -27.22 -6.01
CA ILE A 468 -8.11 -25.88 -6.07
C ILE A 468 -7.91 -25.12 -4.75
N GLU A 469 -8.19 -25.76 -3.61
CA GLU A 469 -8.01 -25.14 -2.29
C GLU A 469 -6.54 -24.76 -2.04
N THR A 470 -5.62 -25.66 -2.37
CA THR A 470 -4.18 -25.41 -2.27
C THR A 470 -3.73 -24.22 -3.12
N LEU A 471 -4.24 -24.13 -4.36
CA LEU A 471 -3.80 -23.14 -5.34
C LEU A 471 -4.47 -21.77 -5.20
N ARG A 472 -5.50 -21.62 -4.36
CA ARG A 472 -6.00 -20.28 -4.00
C ARG A 472 -4.85 -19.43 -3.49
N PHE A 473 -4.78 -18.16 -3.83
CA PHE A 473 -3.74 -17.27 -3.33
C PHE A 473 -3.76 -17.18 -1.80
N VAL A 474 -2.57 -17.10 -1.22
CA VAL A 474 -2.41 -17.02 0.24
C VAL A 474 -2.86 -15.65 0.72
N SER A 475 -3.58 -15.60 1.85
CA SER A 475 -4.03 -14.35 2.49
C SER A 475 -3.64 -14.28 3.97
N GLU A 476 -3.33 -15.42 4.58
CA GLU A 476 -3.09 -15.60 6.01
C GLU A 476 -1.64 -15.38 6.48
N LEU A 477 -0.85 -14.59 5.71
CA LEU A 477 0.55 -14.25 6.01
C LEU A 477 0.71 -13.17 7.09
#